data_AF-A0A2N9MW88-F1
#
_entry.id   AF-A0A2N9MW88-F1
#
_cell.length_a   1.000
_cell.length_b   1.000
_cell.length_c   1.000
_cell.angle_alpha   90.00
_cell.angle_beta   90.00
_cell.angle_gamma   90.00
#
_symmetry.space_group_name_H-M   'P 1'
#
loop_
_entity.id
_entity.type
_entity.pdbx_description
1 polymer ?
#
loop_
_entity_poly.entity_id
_entity_poly.type
_entity_poly.pdbx_seq_one_letter_code
_entity_poly.pdbx_strand_id
1 'polypeptide(L)'
;MDKLATAVAEGAFHRLVWANAGVPRDFLQMFSKSIEHARRAGRPRVELSDANLAIGEFGRQKMAELEEDARNEQNLLKRALEAIEEHCLESEKNKVNAFLIRSESSDEYKAVQTLSDLRLVHLLHQTITPHKAGERYEAYMLDYSLFTGFRQRRNIEQMLPEDGKQFKAKQLRKIPILPQGFLKTQP
;
A
#
# COMPACT_ATOMS: atom_id res chain seq x y z
N MET A 1 5.48 -23.19 17.63
CA MET A 1 5.15 -22.95 16.20
C MET A 1 3.88 -23.69 15.77
N ASP A 2 3.57 -24.87 16.32
CA ASP A 2 2.46 -25.74 15.87
C ASP A 2 1.02 -25.18 16.07
N LYS A 3 0.75 -24.44 17.15
CA LYS A 3 -0.59 -23.91 17.49
C LYS A 3 -1.08 -22.75 16.60
N LEU A 4 -0.17 -22.05 15.91
CA LEU A 4 -0.55 -20.92 15.06
C LEU A 4 -1.13 -21.43 13.73
N ALA A 5 -0.53 -22.45 13.14
CA ALA A 5 -0.98 -23.07 11.89
C ALA A 5 -2.38 -23.72 12.01
N THR A 6 -2.75 -24.15 13.22
CA THR A 6 -4.10 -24.66 13.53
C THR A 6 -5.15 -23.55 13.64
N ALA A 7 -4.76 -22.34 14.06
CA ALA A 7 -5.67 -21.21 14.23
C ALA A 7 -5.79 -20.34 12.98
N VAL A 8 -4.76 -20.34 12.13
CA VAL A 8 -4.66 -19.48 10.94
C VAL A 8 -4.05 -20.26 9.80
N ALA A 9 -4.67 -20.22 8.62
CA ALA A 9 -4.06 -20.73 7.41
C ALA A 9 -2.80 -19.93 7.08
N GLU A 10 -1.72 -20.62 6.68
CA GLU A 10 -0.44 -19.98 6.35
C GLU A 10 -0.60 -18.86 5.31
N GLY A 11 -1.38 -19.11 4.26
CA GLY A 11 -1.70 -18.10 3.25
C GLY A 11 -2.44 -16.89 3.83
N ALA A 12 -3.33 -17.08 4.81
CA ALA A 12 -4.01 -15.98 5.49
C ALA A 12 -3.04 -15.17 6.37
N PHE A 13 -2.13 -15.85 7.08
CA PHE A 13 -1.10 -15.20 7.88
C PHE A 13 -0.16 -14.35 7.02
N HIS A 14 0.41 -14.92 5.94
CA HIS A 14 1.25 -14.17 5.01
C HIS A 14 0.51 -12.99 4.39
N ARG A 15 -0.76 -13.20 4.00
CA ARG A 15 -1.60 -12.14 3.46
C ARG A 15 -1.76 -10.98 4.43
N LEU A 16 -2.01 -11.25 5.71
CA LEU A 16 -2.12 -10.23 6.74
C LEU A 16 -0.77 -9.55 7.01
N VAL A 17 0.35 -10.28 7.05
CA VAL A 17 1.67 -9.67 7.24
C VAL A 17 2.00 -8.70 6.11
N TRP A 18 1.81 -9.13 4.86
CA TRP A 18 2.02 -8.29 3.68
C TRP A 18 1.07 -7.10 3.64
N ALA A 19 -0.19 -7.32 4.04
CA ALA A 19 -1.19 -6.27 4.00
C ALA A 19 -0.86 -5.05 4.87
N ASN A 20 -0.03 -5.27 5.90
CA ASN A 20 0.35 -4.25 6.87
C ASN A 20 1.77 -3.74 6.65
N ALA A 21 2.47 -4.18 5.59
CA ALA A 21 3.86 -3.79 5.31
C ALA A 21 4.82 -3.89 6.53
N GLY A 22 4.55 -4.82 7.44
CA GLY A 22 5.32 -5.00 8.67
C GLY A 22 4.92 -4.10 9.86
N VAL A 23 3.84 -3.30 9.77
CA VAL A 23 3.29 -2.51 10.88
C VAL A 23 2.53 -3.42 11.86
N PRO A 24 3.06 -3.70 13.06
CA PRO A 24 2.48 -4.74 13.93
C PRO A 24 1.09 -4.37 14.48
N ARG A 25 0.83 -3.08 14.69
CA ARG A 25 -0.47 -2.59 15.19
C ARG A 25 -1.59 -2.92 14.22
N ASP A 26 -1.37 -2.63 12.93
CA ASP A 26 -2.38 -2.83 11.89
C ASP A 26 -2.58 -4.34 11.64
N PHE A 27 -1.49 -5.11 11.72
CA PHE A 27 -1.57 -6.57 11.72
C PHE A 27 -2.50 -7.09 12.81
N LEU A 28 -2.34 -6.65 14.07
CA LEU A 28 -3.20 -7.11 15.17
C LEU A 28 -4.66 -6.70 14.97
N GLN A 29 -4.92 -5.51 14.44
CA GLN A 29 -6.28 -5.05 14.15
C GLN A 29 -6.94 -5.88 13.05
N MET A 30 -6.27 -6.06 11.90
CA MET A 30 -6.79 -6.90 10.82
C MET A 30 -6.94 -8.35 11.26
N PHE A 31 -5.96 -8.90 11.99
CA PHE A 31 -6.00 -10.28 12.47
C PHE A 31 -7.17 -10.52 13.43
N SER A 32 -7.41 -9.59 14.36
CA SER A 32 -8.59 -9.64 15.25
C SER A 32 -9.89 -9.67 14.43
N LYS A 33 -9.99 -8.84 13.38
CA LYS A 33 -11.16 -8.83 12.49
C LYS A 33 -11.30 -10.11 11.70
N SER A 34 -10.20 -10.70 11.21
CA SER A 34 -10.24 -12.00 10.54
C SER A 34 -10.73 -13.12 11.46
N ILE A 35 -10.39 -13.09 12.75
CA ILE A 35 -10.92 -14.03 13.75
C ILE A 35 -12.43 -13.84 13.91
N GLU A 36 -12.91 -12.59 13.99
CA GLU A 36 -14.35 -12.30 14.05
C GLU A 36 -15.10 -12.87 12.83
N HIS A 37 -14.56 -12.70 11.62
CA HIS A 37 -15.13 -13.22 10.39
C HIS A 37 -15.18 -14.75 10.36
N ALA A 38 -14.08 -15.42 10.73
CA ALA A 38 -14.02 -16.87 10.81
C ALA A 38 -15.04 -17.42 11.83
N ARG A 39 -15.15 -16.79 13.01
CA ARG A 39 -16.12 -17.17 14.04
C ARG A 39 -17.56 -17.00 13.59
N ARG A 40 -17.89 -15.90 12.92
CA ARG A 40 -19.24 -15.66 12.34
C ARG A 40 -19.59 -16.72 11.28
N ALA A 41 -18.59 -17.20 10.54
CA ALA A 41 -18.74 -18.29 9.59
C ALA A 41 -18.73 -19.70 10.25
N GLY A 42 -18.72 -19.78 11.59
CA GLY A 42 -18.71 -21.05 12.32
C GLY A 42 -17.40 -21.84 12.21
N ARG A 43 -16.30 -21.20 11.78
CA ARG A 43 -15.00 -21.86 11.57
C ARG A 43 -14.03 -21.56 12.72
N PRO A 44 -13.28 -22.58 13.20
CA PRO A 44 -12.28 -22.39 14.25
C PRO A 44 -10.94 -21.85 13.73
N ARG A 45 -10.74 -21.87 12.41
CA ARG A 45 -9.52 -21.47 11.72
C ARG A 45 -9.79 -20.29 10.80
N VAL A 46 -8.93 -19.27 10.87
CA VAL A 46 -8.92 -18.13 9.95
C VAL A 46 -8.40 -18.59 8.59
N GLU A 47 -9.22 -18.40 7.57
CA GLU A 47 -8.89 -18.72 6.19
C GLU A 47 -8.56 -17.46 5.38
N LEU A 48 -8.02 -17.63 4.17
CA LEU A 48 -7.61 -16.52 3.31
C LEU A 48 -8.77 -15.56 2.98
N SER A 49 -10.00 -16.08 2.88
CA SER A 49 -11.20 -15.26 2.66
C SER A 49 -11.47 -14.28 3.82
N ASP A 50 -11.26 -14.70 5.06
CA ASP A 50 -11.45 -13.85 6.24
C ASP A 50 -10.39 -12.75 6.33
N ALA A 51 -9.16 -13.10 5.97
CA ALA A 51 -8.06 -12.14 5.85
C ALA A 51 -8.38 -11.08 4.79
N ASN A 52 -8.78 -11.50 3.58
CA ASN A 52 -9.11 -10.57 2.50
C ASN A 52 -10.30 -9.66 2.85
N LEU A 53 -11.30 -10.17 3.55
CA LEU A 53 -12.44 -9.36 4.00
C LEU A 53 -11.99 -8.29 5.02
N ALA A 54 -11.21 -8.68 6.02
CA ALA A 54 -10.65 -7.75 7.02
C ALA A 54 -9.75 -6.69 6.38
N ILE A 55 -8.90 -7.08 5.42
CA ILE A 55 -8.04 -6.17 4.66
C ILE A 55 -8.89 -5.16 3.88
N GLY A 56 -9.95 -5.61 3.20
CA GLY A 56 -10.85 -4.73 2.45
C GLY A 56 -11.63 -3.77 3.33
N GLU A 57 -12.07 -4.20 4.51
CA GLU A 57 -12.70 -3.35 5.52
C GLU A 57 -11.74 -2.27 6.03
N PHE A 58 -10.51 -2.66 6.34
CA PHE A 58 -9.47 -1.74 6.81
C PHE A 58 -9.11 -0.68 5.77
N GLY A 59 -8.99 -1.08 4.49
CA GLY A 59 -8.76 -0.13 3.39
C GLY A 59 -9.90 0.89 3.27
N ARG A 60 -11.16 0.46 3.39
CA ARG A 60 -12.32 1.37 3.39
C ARG A 60 -12.29 2.34 4.57
N GLN A 61 -11.90 1.88 5.75
CA GLN A 61 -11.78 2.73 6.93
C GLN A 61 -10.72 3.82 6.71
N LYS A 62 -9.54 3.46 6.22
CA LYS A 62 -8.49 4.45 5.87
C LYS A 62 -8.98 5.50 4.87
N MET A 63 -9.75 5.08 3.87
CA MET A 63 -10.33 6.01 2.88
C MET A 63 -11.37 6.94 3.50
N ALA A 64 -12.20 6.45 4.43
CA ALA A 64 -13.16 7.29 5.13
C ALA A 64 -12.46 8.30 6.06
N GLU A 65 -11.42 7.88 6.77
CA GLU A 65 -10.57 8.75 7.60
C GLU A 65 -9.90 9.84 6.75
N LEU A 66 -9.35 9.48 5.58
CA LEU A 66 -8.80 10.42 4.62
C LEU A 66 -9.84 11.46 4.15
N GLU A 67 -11.08 11.03 3.90
CA GLU A 67 -12.18 11.92 3.50
C GLU A 67 -12.65 12.86 4.62
N GLU A 68 -12.54 12.43 5.88
CA GLU A 68 -12.84 13.27 7.05
C GLU A 68 -11.75 14.32 7.27
N ASP A 69 -10.48 13.92 7.21
CA ASP A 69 -9.32 14.80 7.39
C ASP A 69 -9.17 15.82 6.24
N ALA A 70 -9.51 15.42 5.01
CA ALA A 70 -9.44 16.27 3.81
C ALA A 70 -10.48 17.42 3.80
N ARG A 71 -11.36 17.52 4.80
CA ARG A 71 -12.29 18.66 4.92
C ARG A 71 -11.58 19.98 5.23
N ASN A 72 -10.34 19.94 5.71
CA ASN A 72 -9.55 21.13 6.07
C ASN A 72 -8.50 21.52 4.99
N GLU A 73 -8.05 20.58 4.16
CA GLU A 73 -7.12 20.80 3.04
C GLU A 73 -7.77 20.31 1.74
N GLN A 74 -8.31 21.23 0.94
CA GLN A 74 -9.06 20.98 -0.31
C GLN A 74 -8.58 19.74 -1.11
N ASN A 75 -9.19 18.57 -0.92
CA ASN A 75 -9.11 17.37 -1.78
C ASN A 75 -7.68 16.95 -2.25
N LEU A 76 -6.60 17.49 -1.70
CA LEU A 76 -5.26 17.40 -2.28
C LEU A 76 -4.71 15.99 -2.12
N LEU A 77 -4.84 15.44 -0.91
CA LEU A 77 -4.39 14.08 -0.60
C LEU A 77 -5.21 13.03 -1.36
N LYS A 78 -6.52 13.26 -1.52
CA LYS A 78 -7.38 12.38 -2.31
C LYS A 78 -6.98 12.37 -3.78
N ARG A 79 -6.80 13.56 -4.38
CA ARG A 79 -6.30 13.69 -5.76
C ARG A 79 -4.90 13.11 -5.92
N ALA A 80 -4.04 13.28 -4.91
CA ALA A 80 -2.70 12.70 -4.91
C ALA A 80 -2.78 11.17 -4.96
N LEU A 81 -3.58 10.57 -4.08
CA LEU A 81 -3.76 9.13 -4.02
C LEU A 81 -4.36 8.58 -5.33
N GLU A 82 -5.41 9.22 -5.85
CA GLU A 82 -6.04 8.85 -7.12
C GLU A 82 -5.04 8.90 -8.29
N ALA A 83 -4.26 9.97 -8.40
CA ALA A 83 -3.24 10.10 -9.44
C ALA A 83 -2.11 9.07 -9.32
N ILE A 84 -1.72 8.72 -8.08
CA ILE A 84 -0.74 7.65 -7.84
C ILE A 84 -1.31 6.29 -8.23
N GLU A 85 -2.55 5.98 -7.83
CA GLU A 85 -3.23 4.73 -8.21
C GLU A 85 -3.35 4.60 -9.74
N GLU A 86 -3.77 5.66 -10.42
CA GLU A 86 -3.88 5.70 -11.88
C GLU A 86 -2.52 5.42 -12.53
N HIS A 87 -1.49 6.12 -12.08
CA HIS A 87 -0.14 6.00 -12.64
C HIS A 87 0.50 4.62 -12.41
N CYS A 88 0.27 4.02 -11.24
CA CYS A 88 0.95 2.79 -10.81
C CYS A 88 0.18 1.52 -11.18
N LEU A 89 -1.15 1.58 -11.19
CA LEU A 89 -2.02 0.41 -11.24
C LEU A 89 -2.91 0.35 -12.48
N GLU A 90 -3.22 1.48 -13.12
CA GLU A 90 -4.18 1.54 -14.23
C GLU A 90 -3.52 1.69 -15.59
N SER A 91 -2.33 2.28 -15.65
CA SER A 91 -1.62 2.41 -16.92
C SER A 91 -1.27 1.03 -17.51
N GLU A 92 -1.40 0.88 -18.82
CA GLU A 92 -1.04 -0.39 -19.50
C GLU A 92 0.44 -0.75 -19.33
N LYS A 93 1.29 0.25 -19.08
CA LYS A 93 2.74 0.12 -18.95
C LYS A 93 3.19 -0.18 -17.53
N ASN A 94 2.44 0.30 -16.53
CA ASN A 94 2.78 0.17 -15.12
C ASN A 94 1.63 -0.53 -14.41
N LYS A 95 1.87 -1.77 -14.01
CA LYS A 95 0.96 -2.55 -13.16
C LYS A 95 1.74 -3.02 -11.95
N VAL A 96 2.26 -2.09 -11.17
CA VAL A 96 3.06 -2.38 -9.99
C VAL A 96 2.65 -1.47 -8.85
N ASN A 97 2.50 -2.01 -7.65
CA ASN A 97 2.05 -1.24 -6.49
C ASN A 97 3.14 -0.36 -5.85
N ALA A 98 4.11 0.13 -6.63
CA ALA A 98 5.22 0.92 -6.14
C ALA A 98 5.61 2.02 -7.12
N PHE A 99 6.21 3.09 -6.62
CA PHE A 99 6.61 4.24 -7.41
C PHE A 99 7.84 4.94 -6.84
N LEU A 100 8.46 5.77 -7.68
CA LEU A 100 9.50 6.72 -7.31
C LEU A 100 8.92 8.13 -7.34
N ILE A 101 9.21 8.92 -6.31
CA ILE A 101 8.95 10.37 -6.28
C ILE A 101 10.26 11.11 -6.09
N ARG A 102 10.41 12.26 -6.77
CA ARG A 102 11.60 13.09 -6.63
C ARG A 102 11.61 13.73 -5.23
N SER A 103 12.72 13.57 -4.51
CA SER A 103 12.92 14.14 -3.17
C SER A 103 13.28 15.63 -3.25
N GLU A 104 12.33 16.44 -3.69
CA GLU A 104 12.43 17.89 -3.76
C GLU A 104 11.27 18.54 -2.99
N SER A 105 11.47 19.75 -2.46
CA SER A 105 10.43 20.45 -1.73
C SER A 105 9.33 20.93 -2.68
N SER A 106 8.32 20.09 -2.92
CA SER A 106 7.12 20.40 -3.69
C SER A 106 5.85 19.99 -2.92
N ASP A 107 4.70 20.50 -3.36
CA ASP A 107 3.41 20.12 -2.75
C ASP A 107 3.07 18.66 -3.04
N GLU A 108 3.47 18.14 -4.21
CA GLU A 108 3.38 16.70 -4.53
C GLU A 108 4.18 15.84 -3.55
N TYR A 109 5.42 16.23 -3.26
CA TYR A 109 6.27 15.49 -2.34
C TYR A 109 5.71 15.51 -0.91
N LYS A 110 5.26 16.69 -0.45
CA LYS A 110 4.58 16.82 0.85
C LYS A 110 3.31 15.97 0.92
N ALA A 111 2.49 15.95 -0.14
CA ALA A 111 1.30 15.12 -0.19
C ALA A 111 1.64 13.63 -0.05
N VAL A 112 2.71 13.15 -0.71
CA VAL A 112 3.19 11.76 -0.55
C VAL A 112 3.68 11.50 0.88
N GLN A 113 4.38 12.46 1.50
CA GLN A 113 4.78 12.33 2.91
C GLN A 113 3.57 12.23 3.84
N THR A 114 2.56 13.07 3.66
CA THR A 114 1.31 13.00 4.44
C THR A 114 0.57 11.68 4.19
N LEU A 115 0.50 11.19 2.94
CA LEU A 115 -0.05 9.87 2.65
C LEU A 115 0.74 8.75 3.34
N SER A 116 2.06 8.91 3.50
CA SER A 116 2.91 7.99 4.25
C SER A 116 2.60 8.02 5.74
N ASP A 117 2.40 9.21 6.32
CA ASP A 117 2.02 9.38 7.73
C ASP A 117 0.64 8.76 8.02
N LEU A 118 -0.29 8.88 7.06
CA LEU A 118 -1.60 8.23 7.07
C LEU A 118 -1.54 6.73 6.75
N ARG A 119 -0.36 6.19 6.42
CA ARG A 119 -0.12 4.77 6.08
C ARG A 119 -0.93 4.31 4.87
N LEU A 120 -1.14 5.21 3.92
CA LEU A 120 -1.69 4.92 2.59
C LEU A 120 -0.58 4.56 1.59
N VAL A 121 0.66 4.97 1.88
CA VAL A 121 1.87 4.52 1.20
C VAL A 121 2.96 4.17 2.22
N HIS A 122 3.90 3.32 1.84
CA HIS A 122 5.00 2.85 2.70
C HIS A 122 6.34 3.09 2.03
N LEU A 123 7.28 3.74 2.74
CA LEU A 123 8.62 3.99 2.22
C LEU A 123 9.41 2.68 2.10
N LEU A 124 9.84 2.36 0.88
CA LEU A 124 10.72 1.23 0.59
C LEU A 124 12.20 1.61 0.64
N HIS A 125 12.55 2.82 0.20
CA HIS A 125 13.94 3.28 0.15
C HIS A 125 14.06 4.81 0.12
N GLN A 126 14.92 5.36 0.98
CA GLN A 126 15.08 6.82 1.17
C GLN A 126 15.82 7.55 0.05
N THR A 127 16.71 6.87 -0.69
CA THR A 127 17.48 7.55 -1.75
C THR A 127 17.81 6.60 -2.89
N ILE A 128 17.19 6.84 -4.04
CA ILE A 128 17.41 6.13 -5.30
C ILE A 128 17.79 7.18 -6.35
N THR A 129 18.78 6.84 -7.18
CA THR A 129 19.09 7.60 -8.40
C THR A 129 18.88 6.65 -9.58
N PRO A 130 17.75 6.77 -10.31
CA PRO A 130 17.42 5.86 -11.40
C PRO A 130 18.15 6.21 -12.71
N HIS A 131 18.37 7.50 -12.98
CA HIS A 131 18.90 7.97 -14.26
C HIS A 131 20.09 8.91 -14.10
N LYS A 132 19.88 10.11 -13.53
CA LYS A 132 20.87 11.20 -13.55
C LYS A 132 21.43 11.50 -12.17
N ALA A 133 22.76 11.60 -12.09
CA ALA A 133 23.43 12.05 -10.87
C ALA A 133 22.94 13.46 -10.46
N GLY A 134 22.63 13.64 -9.18
CA GLY A 134 22.06 14.87 -8.63
C GLY A 134 20.52 14.85 -8.49
N GLU A 135 19.83 13.89 -9.11
CA GLU A 135 18.41 13.66 -8.88
C GLU A 135 18.23 12.51 -7.88
N ARG A 136 17.65 12.84 -6.72
CA ARG A 136 17.33 11.88 -5.67
C ARG A 136 15.84 11.62 -5.67
N TYR A 137 15.51 10.34 -5.54
CA TYR A 137 14.16 9.85 -5.46
C TYR A 137 13.97 9.01 -4.20
N GLU A 138 12.76 8.98 -3.70
CA GLU A 138 12.28 8.01 -2.71
C GLU A 138 11.42 6.96 -3.39
N ALA A 139 11.57 5.72 -2.96
CA ALA A 139 10.74 4.62 -3.41
C ALA A 139 9.64 4.36 -2.39
N TYR A 140 8.40 4.34 -2.83
CA TYR A 140 7.23 4.06 -2.02
C TYR A 140 6.44 2.89 -2.60
N MET A 141 5.67 2.23 -1.74
CA MET A 141 4.70 1.20 -2.07
C MET A 141 3.31 1.67 -1.66
N LEU A 142 2.31 1.48 -2.52
CA LEU A 142 0.91 1.65 -2.15
C LEU A 142 0.51 0.65 -1.06
N ASP A 143 -0.24 1.10 -0.07
CA ASP A 143 -0.76 0.22 0.97
C ASP A 143 -1.61 -0.89 0.37
N TYR A 144 -1.31 -2.10 0.80
CA TYR A 144 -1.88 -3.31 0.24
C TYR A 144 -3.42 -3.35 0.36
N SER A 145 -3.96 -2.77 1.43
CA SER A 145 -5.40 -2.74 1.67
C SER A 145 -6.17 -1.91 0.64
N LEU A 146 -5.49 -1.01 -0.08
CA LEU A 146 -6.12 -0.12 -1.06
C LEU A 146 -6.49 -0.83 -2.36
N PHE A 147 -5.72 -1.84 -2.80
CA PHE A 147 -5.89 -2.45 -4.12
C PHE A 147 -6.20 -3.96 -4.09
N THR A 148 -6.35 -4.57 -2.90
CA THR A 148 -6.51 -6.04 -2.77
C THR A 148 -7.81 -6.51 -2.12
N GLY A 149 -8.65 -5.57 -1.68
CA GLY A 149 -10.03 -5.81 -1.24
C GLY A 149 -11.00 -6.08 -2.41
N PHE A 150 -12.24 -5.60 -2.29
CA PHE A 150 -13.32 -5.85 -3.27
C PHE A 150 -13.02 -5.37 -4.70
N ARG A 151 -12.10 -4.41 -4.87
CA ARG A 151 -11.56 -4.01 -6.17
C ARG A 151 -10.28 -4.78 -6.46
N GLN A 152 -10.34 -6.11 -6.54
CA GLN A 152 -9.18 -6.92 -6.91
C GLN A 152 -8.73 -6.55 -8.34
N ARG A 153 -7.76 -5.65 -8.44
CA ARG A 153 -7.14 -5.25 -9.70
C ARG A 153 -6.26 -6.42 -10.16
N ARG A 154 -6.63 -7.06 -11.26
CA ARG A 154 -5.94 -8.25 -11.79
C ARG A 154 -4.61 -7.84 -12.43
N ASN A 155 -3.60 -8.71 -12.33
CA ASN A 155 -2.29 -8.55 -12.98
C ASN A 155 -1.44 -7.38 -12.47
N ILE A 156 -1.55 -7.03 -11.18
CA ILE A 156 -0.59 -6.14 -10.52
C ILE A 156 0.60 -6.96 -10.02
N GLU A 157 1.80 -6.60 -10.47
CA GLU A 157 3.08 -6.97 -9.86
C GLU A 157 3.15 -6.37 -8.45
N GLN A 158 3.25 -7.24 -7.45
CA GLN A 158 3.32 -6.82 -6.05
C GLN A 158 4.78 -6.76 -5.62
N MET A 159 5.23 -5.57 -5.24
CA MET A 159 6.51 -5.34 -4.60
C MET A 159 6.43 -5.82 -3.15
N LEU A 160 6.53 -7.12 -2.95
CA LEU A 160 6.64 -7.74 -1.63
C LEU A 160 8.12 -8.01 -1.32
N PRO A 161 8.65 -7.53 -0.18
CA PRO A 161 10.00 -7.88 0.21
C PRO A 161 10.09 -9.39 0.46
N GLU A 162 11.14 -10.03 -0.05
CA GLU A 162 11.50 -11.38 0.38
C GLU A 162 11.81 -11.36 1.88
N ASP A 163 11.52 -12.46 2.60
CA ASP A 163 11.67 -12.54 4.06
C ASP A 163 12.97 -11.91 4.57
N GLY A 164 12.82 -10.80 5.29
CA GLY A 164 13.92 -10.06 5.94
C GLY A 164 14.86 -9.31 4.99
N LYS A 165 14.59 -9.26 3.68
CA LYS A 165 15.47 -8.60 2.70
C LYS A 165 14.90 -7.28 2.22
N GLN A 166 15.77 -6.28 2.15
CA GLN A 166 15.48 -5.03 1.45
C GLN A 166 15.50 -5.24 -0.07
N PHE A 167 14.71 -4.45 -0.79
CA PHE A 167 14.74 -4.43 -2.26
C PHE A 167 16.11 -3.99 -2.76
N LYS A 168 16.63 -4.68 -3.78
CA LYS A 168 17.87 -4.26 -4.43
C LYS A 168 17.61 -2.97 -5.21
N ALA A 169 18.57 -2.04 -5.18
CA ALA A 169 18.47 -0.80 -5.96
C ALA A 169 18.16 -1.04 -7.45
N LYS A 170 18.69 -2.11 -8.06
CA LYS A 170 18.39 -2.49 -9.46
C LYS A 170 16.91 -2.79 -9.70
N GLN A 171 16.19 -3.31 -8.71
CA GLN A 171 14.74 -3.56 -8.81
C GLN A 171 13.99 -2.24 -8.70
N LEU A 172 14.30 -1.44 -7.68
CA LEU A 172 13.65 -0.15 -7.43
C LEU A 172 13.84 0.85 -8.57
N ARG A 173 14.97 0.84 -9.29
CA ARG A 173 15.18 1.72 -10.46
C ARG A 173 14.25 1.43 -11.65
N LYS A 174 13.52 0.32 -11.64
CA LYS A 174 12.61 -0.08 -12.73
C LYS A 174 11.15 0.28 -12.45
N ILE A 175 10.82 0.67 -11.21
CA ILE A 175 9.44 1.03 -10.87
C ILE A 175 9.09 2.41 -11.46
N PRO A 176 7.81 2.70 -11.70
CA PRO A 176 7.34 3.96 -12.28
C PRO A 176 7.83 5.19 -11.52
N ILE A 177 8.17 6.26 -12.24
CA ILE A 177 8.47 7.56 -11.65
C ILE A 177 7.24 8.44 -11.80
N LEU A 178 6.72 8.96 -10.68
CA LEU A 178 5.63 9.93 -10.71
C LEU A 178 6.07 11.18 -11.50
N PRO A 179 5.27 11.64 -12.48
CA PRO A 179 5.61 12.82 -13.24
C PRO A 179 5.55 14.07 -12.35
N GLN A 180 6.46 15.02 -12.56
CA GLN A 180 6.34 16.33 -11.91
C GLN A 180 5.03 17.02 -12.31
N GLY A 181 4.37 17.66 -11.35
CA GLY A 181 3.08 18.32 -11.61
C GLY A 181 1.90 17.36 -11.75
N PHE A 182 2.00 16.10 -11.30
CA PHE A 182 0.91 15.13 -11.42
C PHE A 182 -0.40 15.57 -10.74
N LEU A 183 -0.33 16.50 -9.78
CA LEU A 183 -1.51 17.10 -9.15
C LEU A 183 -2.21 18.13 -10.05
N LYS A 184 -1.53 18.67 -11.06
CA LYS A 184 -2.07 19.69 -11.98
C LYS A 184 -2.70 19.09 -13.25
N THR A 185 -2.52 17.80 -13.49
CA THR A 185 -2.86 17.13 -14.75
C THR A 185 -4.29 16.59 -14.88
N GLN A 186 -5.20 16.91 -13.96
CA GLN A 186 -6.62 16.55 -14.14
C GLN A 186 -7.41 17.74 -14.74
N PRO A 187 -8.21 17.50 -15.80
CA PRO A 187 -9.03 18.53 -16.45
C PRO A 187 -10.14 19.10 -15.55
#